data_AF-A0A2G9U796-F1
#
_entry.id   AF-A0A2G9U796-F1
#
_cell.length_a   1.000
_cell.length_b   1.000
_cell.length_c   1.000
_cell.angle_alpha   90.00
_cell.angle_beta   90.00
_cell.angle_gamma   90.00
#
_symmetry.space_group_name_H-M   'P 1'
#
loop_
_entity.id
_entity.type
_entity.pdbx_description
1 polymer ?
#
loop_
_entity_poly.entity_id
_entity_poly.type
_entity_poly.pdbx_seq_one_letter_code
_entity_poly.pdbx_strand_id
1 'polypeptide(L)'
;MTAQNKSVTVKDIWHGLEGVYKKGLTRAIGVSNWNGEQIERVLKSATVPIHNLQVELHLYWPQHELHEICKKHNISLTSYATLGSPGRANFMAE
;
A
#
# COMPACT_ATOMS: atom_id res chain seq x y z
N MET A 1 19.07 -11.61 -5.71
CA MET A 1 17.65 -11.26 -5.92
C MET A 1 17.09 -12.23 -6.94
N THR A 2 15.93 -12.84 -6.68
CA THR A 2 15.23 -13.67 -7.66
C THR A 2 14.75 -12.83 -8.84
N ALA A 3 14.82 -13.37 -10.06
CA ALA A 3 14.30 -12.69 -11.24
C ALA A 3 12.80 -12.41 -11.07
N GLN A 4 12.36 -11.20 -11.40
CA GLN A 4 10.96 -10.82 -11.29
C GLN A 4 10.14 -11.55 -12.35
N ASN A 5 9.14 -12.31 -11.91
CA ASN A 5 8.19 -12.95 -12.82
C ASN A 5 7.22 -11.91 -13.38
N LYS A 6 7.37 -11.57 -14.66
CA LYS A 6 6.55 -10.55 -15.35
C LYS A 6 5.19 -11.06 -15.82
N SER A 7 4.92 -12.37 -15.75
CA SER A 7 3.61 -12.91 -16.13
C SER A 7 2.53 -12.68 -15.06
N VAL A 8 2.93 -12.37 -13.82
CA VAL A 8 2.02 -12.11 -12.71
C VAL A 8 1.81 -10.61 -12.56
N THR A 9 0.56 -10.16 -12.69
CA THR A 9 0.21 -8.75 -12.54
C THR A 9 -0.14 -8.42 -11.08
N VAL A 10 -0.15 -7.12 -10.76
CA VAL A 10 -0.62 -6.64 -9.44
C VAL A 10 -2.07 -7.05 -9.16
N LYS A 11 -2.92 -7.15 -10.21
CA LYS A 11 -4.31 -7.60 -10.07
C LYS A 11 -4.38 -9.08 -9.68
N ASP A 12 -3.53 -9.92 -10.28
CA ASP A 12 -3.47 -11.35 -9.93
C ASP A 12 -3.06 -11.55 -8.48
N ILE A 13 -2.09 -10.76 -8.00
CA ILE A 13 -1.68 -10.76 -6.60
C ILE A 13 -2.83 -10.31 -5.69
N TRP A 14 -3.54 -9.24 -6.05
CA TRP A 14 -4.69 -8.79 -5.26
C TRP A 14 -5.75 -9.88 -5.14
N HIS A 15 -6.13 -10.55 -6.24
CA HIS A 15 -7.07 -11.68 -6.18
C HIS A 15 -6.57 -12.83 -5.31
N GLY A 16 -5.26 -13.08 -5.28
CA GLY A 16 -4.65 -13.99 -4.31
C GLY A 16 -4.91 -13.58 -2.86
N LEU A 17 -4.70 -12.30 -2.53
CA LEU A 17 -4.99 -11.73 -1.20
C LEU A 17 -6.47 -11.83 -0.84
N GLU A 18 -7.38 -11.57 -1.79
CA GLU A 18 -8.82 -11.76 -1.60
C GLU A 18 -9.15 -13.22 -1.24
N GLY A 19 -8.47 -14.18 -1.86
CA GLY A 19 -8.60 -15.60 -1.53
C GLY A 19 -8.16 -15.92 -0.10
N VAL A 20 -7.06 -15.32 0.37
CA VAL A 20 -6.57 -15.47 1.75
C VAL A 20 -7.57 -14.89 2.75
N TYR A 21 -8.13 -13.72 2.45
CA TYR A 21 -9.18 -13.09 3.25
C TYR A 21 -10.45 -13.96 3.31
N LYS A 22 -10.94 -14.41 2.15
CA LYS A 22 -12.16 -15.25 2.06
C LYS A 22 -12.01 -16.60 2.76
N LYS A 23 -10.79 -17.14 2.84
CA LYS A 23 -10.47 -18.36 3.62
C LYS A 23 -10.37 -18.12 5.12
N GLY A 24 -10.49 -16.88 5.60
CA GLY A 24 -10.38 -16.53 7.02
C GLY A 24 -8.96 -16.60 7.58
N LEU A 25 -7.93 -16.68 6.73
CA LEU A 25 -6.52 -16.76 7.15
C LEU A 25 -5.97 -15.41 7.63
N THR A 26 -6.68 -14.33 7.30
CA THR A 26 -6.43 -12.99 7.82
C THR A 26 -7.75 -12.29 8.08
N ARG A 27 -7.74 -11.33 9.01
CA ARG A 27 -8.89 -10.48 9.32
C ARG A 27 -9.05 -9.30 8.37
N ALA A 28 -7.98 -8.91 7.67
CA ALA A 28 -7.94 -7.76 6.78
C ALA A 28 -6.82 -7.94 5.74
N ILE A 29 -6.99 -7.27 4.60
CA ILE A 29 -5.96 -7.19 3.54
C ILE A 29 -5.79 -5.73 3.11
N GLY A 30 -4.57 -5.37 2.75
CA GLY A 30 -4.19 -4.01 2.41
C GLY A 30 -2.96 -3.98 1.51
N VAL A 31 -2.46 -2.77 1.26
CA VAL A 31 -1.31 -2.53 0.39
C VAL A 31 -0.30 -1.60 1.07
N SER A 32 0.91 -1.55 0.55
CA SER A 32 1.98 -0.67 1.05
C SER A 32 2.70 -0.04 -0.11
N ASN A 33 3.10 1.23 0.02
CA ASN A 33 3.84 2.01 -0.99
C ASN A 33 3.09 2.20 -2.31
N TRP A 34 1.76 2.32 -2.23
CA TRP A 34 0.94 2.58 -3.41
C TRP A 34 0.56 4.05 -3.52
N ASN A 35 0.51 4.55 -4.75
CA ASN A 35 -0.06 5.85 -5.06
C ASN A 35 -1.56 5.75 -5.37
N GLY A 36 -2.21 6.91 -5.54
CA GLY A 36 -3.64 7.00 -5.81
C GLY A 36 -4.09 6.25 -7.08
N GLU A 37 -3.31 6.32 -8.17
CA GLU A 37 -3.64 5.65 -9.43
C GLU A 37 -3.65 4.12 -9.29
N GLN A 38 -2.72 3.57 -8.50
CA GLN A 38 -2.66 2.13 -8.25
C GLN A 38 -3.85 1.65 -7.43
N ILE A 39 -4.26 2.44 -6.42
CA ILE A 39 -5.46 2.19 -5.61
C ILE A 39 -6.69 2.15 -6.52
N GLU A 40 -6.94 3.22 -7.28
CA GLU A 40 -8.09 3.32 -8.19
C GLU A 40 -8.08 2.22 -9.25
N ARG A 41 -6.91 1.79 -9.74
CA ARG A 41 -6.77 0.71 -10.72
C ARG A 41 -7.21 -0.65 -10.16
N VAL A 42 -6.90 -0.96 -8.91
CA VAL A 42 -7.27 -2.24 -8.29
C VAL A 42 -8.71 -2.23 -7.82
N LEU A 43 -9.21 -1.12 -7.29
CA LEU A 43 -10.60 -0.99 -6.86
C LEU A 43 -11.59 -1.24 -8.01
N LYS A 44 -11.20 -1.00 -9.27
CA LYS A 44 -12.03 -1.34 -10.46
C LYS A 44 -12.36 -2.84 -10.59
N SER A 45 -11.54 -3.73 -10.04
CA SER A 45 -11.73 -5.18 -10.13
C SER A 45 -11.76 -5.89 -8.78
N ALA A 46 -11.60 -5.16 -7.67
CA ALA A 46 -11.61 -5.72 -6.33
C ALA A 46 -13.02 -6.10 -5.89
N THR A 47 -13.14 -7.27 -5.26
CA THR A 47 -14.34 -7.76 -4.57
C THR A 47 -14.24 -7.62 -3.05
N VAL A 48 -13.02 -7.49 -2.52
CA VAL A 48 -12.74 -7.19 -1.11
C VAL A 48 -12.14 -5.79 -1.02
N PRO A 49 -12.57 -4.93 -0.08
CA PRO A 49 -12.01 -3.59 0.07
C PRO A 49 -10.53 -3.63 0.47
N ILE A 50 -9.80 -2.57 0.14
CA ILE A 50 -8.48 -2.31 0.69
C ILE A 50 -8.69 -1.78 2.11
N HIS A 51 -8.33 -2.54 3.13
CA HIS A 51 -8.59 -2.15 4.53
C HIS A 51 -7.59 -1.12 5.04
N ASN A 52 -6.33 -1.23 4.60
CA ASN A 52 -5.24 -0.34 5.02
C ASN A 52 -4.27 -0.06 3.87
N LEU A 53 -3.80 1.19 3.80
CA LEU A 53 -2.64 1.62 3.04
C LEU A 53 -1.53 2.01 4.00
N GLN A 54 -0.34 1.43 3.86
CA GLN A 54 0.86 1.85 4.59
C GLN A 54 1.83 2.61 3.68
N VAL A 55 2.25 3.83 4.04
CA VAL A 55 3.14 4.69 3.23
C VAL A 55 4.05 5.59 4.07
N GLU A 56 5.12 6.11 3.46
CA GLU A 56 5.95 7.15 4.05
C GLU A 56 5.13 8.41 4.23
N LEU A 57 4.91 8.84 5.46
CA LEU A 57 4.12 10.04 5.71
C LEU A 57 4.63 10.72 6.96
N HIS A 58 5.10 11.96 6.82
CA HIS A 58 5.65 12.75 7.90
C HIS A 58 5.49 14.24 7.62
N LEU A 59 5.88 15.10 8.56
CA LEU A 59 5.73 16.56 8.44
C LEU A 59 6.29 17.14 7.13
N TYR A 60 7.43 16.64 6.66
CA TYR A 60 8.04 17.08 5.38
C TYR A 60 7.41 16.45 4.12
N TRP A 61 6.59 15.42 4.26
CA TRP A 61 5.93 14.73 3.16
C TRP A 61 4.55 14.19 3.61
N PRO A 62 3.54 15.08 3.70
CA PRO A 62 2.26 14.75 4.34
C PRO A 62 1.27 13.97 3.45
N GLN A 63 1.54 13.84 2.14
CA GLN A 63 0.73 13.09 1.17
C GLN A 63 -0.79 13.41 1.20
N HIS A 64 -1.17 14.69 1.22
CA HIS A 64 -2.57 15.13 1.36
C HIS A 64 -3.54 14.53 0.32
N GLU A 65 -3.16 14.50 -0.96
CA GLU A 65 -4.02 13.95 -2.02
C GLU A 65 -4.28 12.45 -1.82
N LEU A 66 -3.25 11.69 -1.44
CA LEU A 66 -3.37 10.27 -1.16
C LEU A 66 -4.27 10.01 0.06
N HIS A 67 -4.17 10.86 1.08
CA HIS A 67 -5.03 10.79 2.25
C HIS A 67 -6.51 11.00 1.90
N GLU A 68 -6.83 11.96 1.02
CA GLU A 68 -8.21 12.17 0.56
C GLU A 68 -8.74 10.99 -0.27
N ILE A 69 -7.89 10.35 -1.09
CA ILE A 69 -8.25 9.10 -1.80
C ILE A 69 -8.56 7.98 -0.79
N CYS A 70 -7.73 7.81 0.23
CA CYS A 70 -7.97 6.81 1.28
C CYS A 70 -9.28 7.07 2.03
N LYS A 71 -9.55 8.32 2.42
CA LYS A 71 -10.83 8.69 3.06
C LYS A 71 -12.04 8.37 2.18
N LYS A 72 -11.99 8.75 0.91
CA LYS A 72 -13.07 8.51 -0.07
C LYS A 72 -13.46 7.04 -0.15
N HIS A 73 -12.48 6.14 -0.08
CA HIS A 73 -12.69 4.69 -0.19
C HIS A 73 -12.74 3.97 1.16
N ASN A 74 -12.81 4.71 2.27
CA ASN A 74 -12.80 4.17 3.63
C ASN A 74 -11.59 3.25 3.92
N ILE A 75 -10.42 3.62 3.40
CA ILE A 75 -9.14 2.94 3.60
C ILE A 75 -8.43 3.58 4.79
N SER A 76 -8.06 2.80 5.81
CA SER A 76 -7.21 3.29 6.89
C SER A 76 -5.79 3.59 6.37
N LEU A 77 -5.17 4.67 6.87
CA LEU A 77 -3.83 5.08 6.46
C LEU A 77 -2.86 4.88 7.62
N THR A 78 -1.81 4.10 7.40
CA THR A 78 -0.73 3.89 8.35
C THR A 78 0.54 4.58 7.85
N SER A 79 1.09 5.50 8.64
CA SER A 79 2.38 6.11 8.37
C SER A 79 3.53 5.17 8.78
N TYR A 80 4.53 5.01 7.91
CA TYR A 80 5.89 4.65 8.32
C TYR A 80 6.82 5.87 8.21
N ALA A 81 7.95 5.82 8.91
CA ALA A 81 8.90 6.93 9.01
C ALA A 81 8.21 8.25 9.41
N THR A 82 7.30 8.19 10.40
CA THR A 82 6.44 9.31 10.80
C THR A 82 7.22 10.54 11.29
N LEU A 83 8.44 10.33 11.81
CA LEU A 83 9.38 11.39 12.21
C LEU A 83 10.43 11.69 11.12
N GLY A 84 10.20 11.24 9.89
CA GLY A 84 11.20 11.17 8.83
C GLY A 84 12.17 9.99 9.00
N SER A 85 13.22 9.98 8.18
CA SER A 85 14.33 9.03 8.27
C SER A 85 15.65 9.76 8.55
N PRO A 86 15.85 10.32 9.77
CA PRO A 86 17.06 11.06 10.10
C PRO A 86 18.33 10.21 9.98
N GLY A 87 18.23 8.89 10.22
CA GLY A 87 19.34 7.96 10.03
C GLY A 87 19.81 7.83 8.57
N ARG A 88 18.97 8.20 7.59
CA ARG A 88 19.37 8.24 6.17
C ARG A 88 20.23 9.45 5.83
N ALA A 89 20.12 10.55 6.58
CA ALA A 89 20.91 11.76 6.34
C ALA A 89 22.42 11.54 6.58
N ASN A 90 22.76 10.62 7.49
CA ASN A 90 24.15 10.23 7.77
C ASN A 90 24.56 8.93 7.05
N PHE A 91 23.70 8.35 6.21
CA PHE A 91 24.01 7.14 5.45
C PHE A 91 24.82 7.52 4.20
N MET A 92 26.13 7.66 4.39
CA MET A 92 27.09 7.64 3.30
C MET A 92 27.27 6.16 2.93
N ALA A 93 26.79 5.75 1.75
CA ALA A 93 27.13 4.44 1.22
C ALA A 93 28.63 4.47 0.88
N GLU A 94 29.44 3.68 1.60
CA GLU A 94 30.76 3.26 1.11
C GLU A 94 30.60 2.30 -0.09
#